data_AF-A0A162U5M7-F1
#
_entry.id   AF-A0A162U5M7-F1
#
_cell.length_a   1.000
_cell.length_b   1.000
_cell.length_c   1.000
_cell.angle_alpha   90.00
_cell.angle_beta   90.00
_cell.angle_gamma   90.00
#
_symmetry.space_group_name_H-M   'P 1'
#
loop_
_entity.id
_entity.type
_entity.pdbx_description
1 polymer ?
#
loop_
_entity_poly.entity_id
_entity_poly.type
_entity_poly.pdbx_seq_one_letter_code
_entity_poly.pdbx_strand_id
1 'polypeptide(L)'
;MTLSQIQIRGVIAKKAKALHINMSYTNFKKLELQHVEFYLSDNFLNTKSTIKLLLLFRLTYPQRTSKDPRDGNVGCPVNHITWFQRYEVYKEDGPRNGSFIRRLSGYDGDAVTRHFLGFQFKQDCDSREAKNFIRGQTRMHHWKKDICEGYVELTCGSINEYRIL
;
A
#
# COMPACT_ATOMS: atom_id res chain seq x y z
N MET A 1 -8.03 8.31 -14.39
CA MET A 1 -8.75 8.73 -13.19
C MET A 1 -7.74 9.30 -12.23
N THR A 2 -8.05 10.45 -11.65
CA THR A 2 -7.18 11.12 -10.68
C THR A 2 -7.93 11.18 -9.36
N LEU A 3 -7.38 10.56 -8.33
CA LEU A 3 -7.84 10.65 -6.95
C LEU A 3 -6.99 11.72 -6.27
N SER A 4 -7.52 12.94 -6.16
CA SER A 4 -6.80 14.07 -5.57
C SER A 4 -7.50 14.58 -4.33
N GLN A 5 -6.74 14.80 -3.24
CA GLN A 5 -7.23 15.37 -1.98
C GLN A 5 -8.41 14.57 -1.37
N ILE A 6 -8.35 13.24 -1.47
CA ILE A 6 -9.42 12.37 -0.99
C ILE A 6 -9.03 11.80 0.37
N GLN A 7 -9.98 11.86 1.31
CA GLN A 7 -9.90 11.14 2.57
C GLN A 7 -10.86 9.94 2.53
N ILE A 8 -10.32 8.74 2.66
CA ILE A 8 -11.09 7.51 2.67
C ILE A 8 -11.07 6.96 4.09
N ARG A 9 -12.26 6.73 4.66
CA ARG A 9 -12.43 6.19 6.01
C ARG A 9 -13.10 4.84 5.93
N GLY A 10 -12.66 3.90 6.75
CA GLY A 10 -13.33 2.61 6.85
C GLY A 10 -12.88 1.78 8.04
N VAL A 11 -13.64 0.71 8.29
CA VAL A 11 -13.33 -0.27 9.33
C VAL A 11 -12.30 -1.23 8.78
N ILE A 12 -11.24 -1.50 9.55
CA ILE A 12 -10.30 -2.56 9.23
C ILE A 12 -10.84 -3.90 9.77
N ALA A 13 -10.86 -4.92 8.93
CA ALA A 13 -11.16 -6.27 9.39
C ALA A 13 -10.08 -6.73 10.40
N LYS A 14 -10.47 -7.05 11.64
CA LYS A 14 -9.55 -7.47 12.73
C LYS A 14 -8.57 -8.58 12.30
N LYS A 15 -9.04 -9.50 11.45
CA LYS A 15 -8.29 -10.66 10.96
C LYS A 15 -7.25 -10.28 9.89
N ALA A 16 -7.62 -9.43 8.94
CA ALA A 16 -6.75 -9.08 7.80
C ALA A 16 -5.88 -7.86 8.07
N LYS A 17 -6.24 -7.04 9.06
CA LYS A 17 -5.67 -5.72 9.32
C LYS A 17 -5.61 -4.82 8.07
N ALA A 18 -6.58 -4.98 7.19
CA ALA A 18 -6.64 -4.32 5.90
C ALA A 18 -7.96 -3.56 5.71
N LEU A 19 -7.85 -2.37 5.11
CA LEU A 19 -8.98 -1.65 4.54
C LEU A 19 -9.03 -1.99 3.04
N HIS A 20 -10.02 -2.78 2.64
CA HIS A 20 -10.15 -3.22 1.25
C HIS A 20 -11.00 -2.24 0.45
N ILE A 21 -10.42 -1.69 -0.61
CA ILE A 21 -11.10 -0.88 -1.61
C ILE A 21 -11.12 -1.70 -2.89
N ASN A 22 -12.23 -2.43 -3.08
CA ASN A 22 -12.39 -3.33 -4.21
C ASN A 22 -13.01 -2.59 -5.40
N MET A 23 -12.18 -2.27 -6.38
CA MET A 23 -12.53 -1.74 -7.70
C MET A 23 -12.17 -2.74 -8.81
N SER A 24 -12.32 -4.05 -8.53
CA SER A 24 -12.00 -5.14 -9.46
C SER A 24 -12.69 -5.05 -10.82
N TYR A 25 -13.87 -4.45 -10.88
CA TYR A 25 -14.63 -4.21 -12.11
C TYR A 25 -14.23 -2.93 -12.85
N THR A 26 -13.31 -2.14 -12.28
CA THR A 26 -12.86 -0.87 -12.85
C THR A 26 -11.48 -1.03 -13.49
N ASN A 27 -11.41 -0.64 -14.76
CA ASN A 27 -10.18 -0.66 -15.55
C ASN A 27 -9.67 0.76 -15.79
N PHE A 28 -8.39 0.99 -15.55
CA PHE A 28 -7.76 2.28 -15.70
C PHE A 28 -6.72 2.27 -16.81
N LYS A 29 -6.87 3.16 -17.79
CA LYS A 29 -5.74 3.54 -18.67
C LYS A 29 -4.64 4.21 -17.83
N LYS A 30 -5.04 5.09 -16.93
CA LYS A 30 -4.15 5.80 -16.01
C LYS A 30 -4.82 6.00 -14.64
N LEU A 31 -4.11 5.67 -13.56
CA LEU A 31 -4.53 5.94 -12.18
C LEU A 31 -3.54 6.91 -11.52
N GLU A 32 -3.99 8.08 -11.13
CA GLU A 32 -3.17 9.05 -10.40
C GLU A 32 -3.67 9.17 -8.96
N LEU A 33 -2.76 9.04 -7.99
CA LEU A 33 -3.04 9.21 -6.57
C LEU A 33 -2.29 10.45 -6.08
N GLN A 34 -3.03 11.47 -5.65
CA GLN A 34 -2.49 12.73 -5.15
C GLN A 34 -3.10 13.06 -3.79
N HIS A 35 -2.26 13.20 -2.76
CA HIS A 35 -2.72 13.52 -1.39
C HIS A 35 -3.90 12.65 -0.91
N VAL A 36 -3.85 11.35 -1.19
CA VAL A 36 -4.88 10.41 -0.73
C VAL A 36 -4.54 9.97 0.70
N GLU A 37 -5.51 10.11 1.60
CA GLU A 37 -5.36 9.76 3.01
C GLU A 37 -6.36 8.70 3.43
N PHE A 38 -5.90 7.73 4.22
CA PHE A 38 -6.70 6.60 4.66
C PHE A 38 -6.77 6.57 6.18
N TYR A 39 -7.99 6.47 6.71
CA TYR A 39 -8.23 6.51 8.14
C TYR A 39 -9.07 5.33 8.62
N LEU A 40 -8.76 4.90 9.85
CA LEU A 40 -9.61 4.00 10.61
C LEU A 40 -10.85 4.73 11.12
N SER A 41 -12.04 4.15 10.87
CA SER A 41 -13.32 4.72 11.33
C SER A 41 -13.55 4.59 12.84
N ASP A 42 -12.86 3.68 13.53
CA ASP A 42 -13.19 3.31 14.91
C ASP A 42 -12.81 4.38 15.96
N ASN A 43 -12.06 5.42 15.57
CA ASN A 43 -11.63 6.49 16.48
C ASN A 43 -11.92 7.87 15.90
N PHE A 44 -13.18 8.30 15.95
CA PHE A 44 -13.62 9.65 15.52
C PHE A 44 -12.88 10.82 16.21
N LEU A 45 -12.18 10.57 17.32
CA LEU A 45 -11.48 11.59 18.11
C LEU A 45 -9.95 11.51 18.05
N ASN A 46 -9.37 10.50 17.38
CA ASN A 46 -7.92 10.31 17.37
C ASN A 46 -7.35 10.52 15.97
N THR A 47 -6.80 11.71 15.74
CA THR A 47 -6.04 12.09 14.53
C THR A 47 -4.80 11.21 14.28
N LYS A 48 -4.52 10.23 15.14
CA LYS A 48 -3.34 9.36 15.07
C LYS A 48 -3.53 8.06 14.29
N SER A 49 -4.72 7.75 13.79
CA SER A 49 -5.01 6.45 13.16
C SER A 49 -4.97 6.46 11.63
N THR A 50 -3.97 7.14 11.06
CA THR A 50 -3.73 7.15 9.61
C THR A 50 -3.04 5.87 9.16
N ILE A 51 -3.60 5.20 8.16
CA ILE A 51 -2.98 4.02 7.56
C ILE A 51 -1.90 4.49 6.59
N LYS A 52 -0.67 4.01 6.78
CA LYS A 52 0.50 4.48 6.01
C LYS A 52 0.90 3.57 4.87
N LEU A 53 0.51 2.30 4.91
CA LEU A 53 0.82 1.37 3.82
C LEU A 53 -0.36 1.23 2.88
N LEU A 54 -0.06 1.29 1.59
CA LEU A 54 -1.00 1.06 0.51
C LEU A 54 -0.46 -0.06 -0.38
N LEU A 55 -1.27 -1.07 -0.57
CA LEU A 55 -1.07 -2.16 -1.51
C LEU A 55 -1.94 -1.90 -2.74
N LEU A 56 -1.31 -1.75 -3.90
CA LEU A 56 -2.00 -1.73 -5.18
C LEU A 56 -1.97 -3.13 -5.77
N PHE A 57 -3.14 -3.74 -5.90
CA PHE A 57 -3.31 -5.09 -6.43
C PHE A 57 -4.02 -5.02 -7.80
N ARG A 58 -3.41 -5.64 -8.82
CA ARG A 58 -3.96 -5.66 -10.18
C ARG A 58 -4.46 -7.05 -10.55
N LEU A 59 -5.77 -7.18 -10.75
CA LEU A 59 -6.40 -8.38 -11.30
C LEU A 59 -6.11 -8.45 -12.80
N THR A 60 -4.96 -8.99 -13.13
CA THR A 60 -4.58 -9.13 -14.54
C THR A 60 -5.42 -10.26 -15.10
N TYR A 61 -6.37 -9.94 -15.97
CA TYR A 61 -6.87 -10.96 -16.89
C TYR A 61 -5.66 -11.44 -17.70
N PRO A 62 -5.49 -12.75 -17.94
CA PRO A 62 -4.44 -13.23 -18.83
C PRO A 62 -4.65 -12.56 -20.19
N GLN A 63 -3.87 -11.51 -20.46
CA GLN A 63 -3.76 -10.96 -21.79
C GLN A 63 -3.23 -12.11 -22.63
N ARG A 64 -4.04 -12.60 -23.57
CA ARG A 64 -3.56 -13.46 -24.65
C ARG A 64 -2.45 -12.66 -25.33
N THR A 65 -1.21 -12.99 -25.01
CA THR A 65 -0.03 -12.43 -25.65
C THR A 65 -0.06 -12.88 -27.10
N SER A 66 -0.64 -12.03 -27.94
CA SER A 66 -0.32 -12.02 -29.37
C SER A 66 1.16 -11.72 -29.47
N LYS A 67 1.96 -12.77 -29.64
CA LYS A 67 3.40 -12.67 -29.91
C LYS A 67 3.59 -11.91 -31.22
N ASP A 68 3.94 -10.63 -31.15
CA ASP A 68 4.69 -9.99 -32.22
C ASP A 68 6.03 -9.52 -31.65
N PRO A 69 7.15 -10.17 -31.99
CA PRO A 69 8.44 -10.01 -31.31
C PRO A 69 9.22 -8.75 -31.73
N ARG A 70 8.55 -7.67 -32.17
CA ARG A 70 9.21 -6.54 -32.85
C ARG A 70 9.06 -5.16 -32.24
N ASP A 71 8.53 -5.02 -31.02
CA ASP A 71 8.45 -3.71 -30.38
C ASP A 71 9.40 -3.59 -29.18
N GLY A 72 10.53 -2.93 -29.44
CA GLY A 72 11.65 -2.73 -28.52
C GLY A 72 11.42 -1.59 -27.53
N ASN A 73 10.30 -1.60 -26.81
CA ASN A 73 10.12 -0.74 -25.65
C ASN A 73 9.55 -1.57 -24.49
N VAL A 74 10.46 -2.22 -23.75
CA VAL A 74 10.15 -3.05 -22.58
C VAL A 74 9.72 -2.11 -21.45
N GLY A 75 8.45 -1.69 -21.48
CA GLY A 75 7.79 -1.18 -20.30
C GLY A 75 7.92 -2.22 -19.20
N CYS A 76 8.43 -1.80 -18.04
CA CYS A 76 8.66 -2.67 -16.89
C CYS A 76 7.41 -3.54 -16.67
N PRO A 77 7.49 -4.90 -16.72
CA PRO A 77 6.35 -5.75 -16.45
C PRO A 77 5.86 -5.39 -15.04
N VAL A 78 4.68 -4.76 -15.00
CA VAL A 78 4.10 -4.30 -13.76
C VAL A 78 3.81 -5.54 -12.92
N ASN A 79 4.58 -5.73 -11.84
CA ASN A 79 4.31 -6.73 -10.83
C ASN A 79 2.84 -6.61 -10.41
N HIS A 80 2.13 -7.75 -10.31
CA HIS A 80 0.71 -7.81 -9.92
C HIS A 80 0.40 -7.13 -8.57
N ILE A 81 1.45 -6.87 -7.80
CA ILE A 81 1.43 -6.34 -6.45
C ILE A 81 2.46 -5.21 -6.38
N THR A 82 2.05 -4.02 -5.96
CA THR A 82 2.98 -2.91 -5.69
C THR A 82 2.66 -2.26 -4.35
N TRP A 83 3.68 -2.10 -3.51
CA TRP A 83 3.56 -1.46 -2.20
C TRP A 83 3.99 0.00 -2.25
N PHE A 84 3.25 0.81 -1.51
CA PHE A 84 3.51 2.21 -1.27
C PHE A 84 3.48 2.52 0.22
N GLN A 85 4.28 3.50 0.62
CA GLN A 85 4.36 3.98 1.98
C GLN A 85 4.16 5.49 2.00
N ARG A 86 3.19 5.93 2.80
CA ARG A 86 2.99 7.31 3.19
C ARG A 86 4.00 7.67 4.27
N TYR A 87 4.66 8.80 4.11
CA TYR A 87 5.53 9.37 5.13
C TYR A 87 5.30 10.87 5.23
N GLU A 88 5.64 11.42 6.40
CA GLU A 88 5.54 12.84 6.70
C GLU A 88 6.94 13.41 6.72
N VAL A 89 7.13 14.55 6.06
CA VAL A 89 8.37 15.32 6.16
C VAL A 89 8.08 16.53 7.05
N TYR A 90 8.72 16.55 8.22
CA TYR A 90 8.71 17.71 9.10
C TYR A 90 9.71 18.73 8.55
N LYS A 91 9.25 19.94 8.24
CA LYS A 91 10.14 21.07 7.97
C LYS A 91 10.47 21.74 9.28
N GLU A 92 11.75 22.03 9.51
CA GLU A 92 12.22 22.67 10.74
C GLU A 92 11.61 24.07 10.94
N ASP A 93 11.23 24.77 9.85
CA ASP A 93 10.86 26.20 9.88
C ASP A 93 9.42 26.54 9.45
N GLY A 94 8.42 25.65 9.49
CA GLY A 94 7.05 26.11 9.22
C GLY A 94 5.88 25.12 9.18
N PRO A 95 4.63 25.63 9.08
CA PRO A 95 3.41 24.87 9.34
C PRO A 95 2.93 23.98 8.18
N ARG A 96 3.80 23.60 7.22
CA ARG A 96 3.42 22.68 6.13
C ARG A 96 4.10 21.34 6.29
N ASN A 97 3.45 20.46 7.04
CA ASN A 97 3.69 19.03 6.99
C ASN A 97 3.24 18.54 5.60
N GLY A 98 4.20 18.24 4.73
CA GLY A 98 3.92 17.57 3.46
C GLY A 98 3.72 16.09 3.72
N SER A 99 2.56 15.55 3.34
CA SER A 99 2.38 14.11 3.24
C SER A 99 2.76 13.64 1.85
N PHE A 100 3.67 12.68 1.78
CA PHE A 100 4.16 12.11 0.53
C PHE A 100 3.90 10.61 0.53
N ILE A 101 3.67 10.07 -0.66
CA ILE A 101 3.59 8.63 -0.87
C ILE A 101 4.78 8.23 -1.75
N ARG A 102 5.57 7.26 -1.28
CA ARG A 102 6.65 6.67 -2.08
C ARG A 102 6.34 5.22 -2.40
N ARG A 103 6.78 4.77 -3.57
CA ARG A 103 6.85 3.35 -3.90
C ARG A 103 7.94 2.70 -3.05
N LEU A 104 7.66 1.54 -2.46
CA LEU A 104 8.70 0.73 -1.85
C LEU A 104 9.61 0.12 -2.93
N SER A 105 10.88 -0.07 -2.61
CA SER A 105 11.81 -0.80 -3.48
C SER A 105 11.28 -2.21 -3.74
N GLY A 106 11.75 -2.88 -4.82
CA GLY A 106 11.38 -4.28 -5.06
C GLY A 106 11.69 -5.16 -3.84
N TYR A 107 12.88 -4.99 -3.26
CA TYR A 107 13.31 -5.70 -2.06
C TYR A 107 12.40 -5.45 -0.84
N ASP A 108 12.07 -4.19 -0.54
CA ASP A 108 11.17 -3.86 0.57
C ASP A 108 9.75 -4.36 0.31
N GLY A 109 9.24 -4.21 -0.92
CA GLY A 109 7.92 -4.71 -1.31
C GLY A 109 7.82 -6.23 -1.16
N ASP A 110 8.84 -6.96 -1.56
CA ASP A 110 8.92 -8.42 -1.39
C ASP A 110 9.04 -8.80 0.09
N ALA A 111 9.78 -8.03 0.88
CA ALA A 111 9.90 -8.26 2.32
C ALA A 111 8.57 -8.00 3.05
N VAL A 112 7.85 -6.94 2.71
CA VAL A 112 6.49 -6.66 3.24
C VAL A 112 5.54 -7.79 2.85
N THR A 113 5.53 -8.19 1.58
CA THR A 113 4.66 -9.26 1.08
C THR A 113 4.92 -10.59 1.78
N ARG A 114 6.20 -10.99 1.90
CA ARG A 114 6.57 -12.21 2.64
C ARG A 114 6.18 -12.14 4.11
N HIS A 115 6.39 -10.98 4.74
CA HIS A 115 5.99 -10.80 6.14
C HIS A 115 4.48 -10.92 6.31
N PHE A 116 3.70 -10.30 5.41
CA PHE A 116 2.25 -10.39 5.41
C PHE A 116 1.75 -11.81 5.19
N LEU A 117 2.24 -12.51 4.16
CA LEU A 117 1.88 -13.90 3.90
C LEU A 117 2.25 -14.78 5.11
N GLY A 118 3.47 -14.62 5.63
CA GLY A 118 3.90 -15.32 6.84
C GLY A 118 3.00 -15.06 8.05
N PHE A 119 2.50 -13.83 8.22
CA PHE A 119 1.56 -13.49 9.29
C PHE A 119 0.16 -14.09 9.07
N GLN A 120 -0.35 -14.09 7.84
CA GLN A 120 -1.62 -14.74 7.51
C GLN A 120 -1.58 -16.25 7.72
N PHE A 121 -0.45 -16.89 7.41
CA PHE A 121 -0.27 -18.33 7.64
C PHE A 121 -0.02 -18.68 9.10
N LYS A 122 0.63 -17.80 9.88
CA LYS A 122 0.90 -17.99 11.32
C LYS A 122 -0.20 -17.41 12.20
N GLN A 123 -1.47 -17.62 11.85
CA GLN A 123 -2.62 -16.99 12.50
C GLN A 123 -2.84 -17.34 14.00
N ASP A 124 -1.87 -18.02 14.63
CA ASP A 124 -1.74 -18.27 16.08
C ASP A 124 -0.59 -17.48 16.75
N CYS A 125 0.15 -16.62 16.03
CA CYS A 125 1.26 -15.88 16.62
C CYS A 125 0.76 -14.71 17.46
N ASP A 126 0.81 -14.97 18.77
CA ASP A 126 0.57 -14.09 19.89
C ASP A 126 1.07 -12.65 19.68
N SER A 127 0.21 -11.66 19.96
CA SER A 127 0.48 -10.22 19.79
C SER A 127 1.75 -9.71 20.51
N ARG A 128 2.32 -10.55 21.37
CA ARG A 128 3.54 -10.34 22.15
C ARG A 128 4.82 -10.51 21.32
N GLU A 129 4.84 -11.42 20.34
CA GLU A 129 6.03 -11.60 19.46
C GLU A 129 6.24 -10.41 18.53
N ALA A 130 5.17 -9.83 17.98
CA ALA A 130 5.26 -8.61 17.17
C ALA A 130 5.91 -7.46 17.97
N LYS A 131 5.55 -7.31 19.26
CA LYS A 131 6.14 -6.29 20.15
C LYS A 131 7.61 -6.54 20.45
N ASN A 132 8.01 -7.80 20.64
CA ASN A 132 9.40 -8.16 20.94
C ASN A 132 10.31 -8.05 19.70
N PHE A 133 9.80 -8.39 18.51
CA PHE A 133 10.56 -8.31 17.26
C PHE A 133 10.78 -6.86 16.80
N ILE A 134 9.80 -5.97 17.02
CA ILE A 134 9.92 -4.53 16.77
C ILE A 134 11.08 -3.91 17.56
N ARG A 135 11.43 -4.45 18.74
CA ARG A 135 12.44 -3.88 19.63
C ARG A 135 13.90 -4.20 19.24
N GLY A 136 14.13 -5.22 18.41
CA GLY A 136 15.47 -5.67 18.02
C GLY A 136 15.95 -5.27 16.62
N GLN A 137 15.05 -5.00 15.67
CA GLN A 137 15.38 -4.70 14.26
C GLN A 137 14.96 -3.30 13.79
N THR A 138 14.60 -2.41 14.72
CA THR A 138 13.87 -1.16 14.46
C THR A 138 14.59 -0.14 13.57
N ARG A 139 15.89 -0.31 13.30
CA ARG A 139 16.65 0.68 12.51
C ARG A 139 16.60 0.45 10.99
N MET A 140 16.25 -0.73 10.49
CA MET A 140 16.47 -1.03 9.05
C MET A 140 15.21 -0.99 8.17
N HIS A 141 14.00 -1.14 8.72
CA HIS A 141 12.77 -1.21 7.91
C HIS A 141 11.59 -0.47 8.55
N HIS A 142 11.43 0.81 8.22
CA HIS A 142 10.35 1.66 8.76
C HIS A 142 8.94 1.10 8.51
N TRP A 143 8.73 0.36 7.42
CA TRP A 143 7.44 -0.23 7.05
C TRP A 143 6.94 -1.33 8.02
N LYS A 144 7.82 -1.95 8.82
CA LYS A 144 7.44 -3.04 9.73
C LYS A 144 6.48 -2.60 10.84
N LYS A 145 6.63 -1.36 11.30
CA LYS A 145 5.69 -0.78 12.28
C LYS A 145 4.35 -0.52 11.59
N ASP A 146 4.40 0.06 10.40
CA ASP A 146 3.21 0.48 9.66
C ASP A 146 2.32 -0.72 9.29
N ILE A 147 2.88 -1.86 8.88
CA ILE A 147 2.08 -3.06 8.54
C ILE A 147 1.33 -3.64 9.74
N CYS A 148 1.87 -3.46 10.96
CA CYS A 148 1.21 -3.91 12.19
C CYS A 148 0.02 -3.02 12.57
N GLU A 149 0.05 -1.74 12.19
CA GLU A 149 -1.02 -0.75 12.33
C GLU A 149 -2.12 -0.96 11.28
N GLY A 150 -1.78 -1.63 10.17
CA GLY A 150 -2.67 -2.04 9.10
C GLY A 150 -2.25 -1.46 7.76
N TYR A 151 -2.96 -1.85 6.70
CA TYR A 151 -2.70 -1.36 5.36
C TYR A 151 -3.99 -1.18 4.57
N VAL A 152 -3.92 -0.45 3.47
CA VAL A 152 -5.01 -0.35 2.50
C VAL A 152 -4.72 -1.26 1.33
N GLU A 153 -5.70 -2.05 0.91
CA GLU A 153 -5.63 -2.83 -0.31
C GLU A 153 -6.53 -2.19 -1.37
N LEU A 154 -5.93 -1.64 -2.41
CA LEU A 154 -6.61 -1.10 -3.57
C LEU A 154 -6.55 -2.13 -4.69
N THR A 155 -7.66 -2.85 -4.86
CA THR A 155 -7.78 -3.88 -5.89
C THR A 155 -8.47 -3.30 -7.11
N CYS A 156 -7.82 -3.35 -8.27
CA CYS A 156 -8.35 -2.88 -9.54
C CYS A 156 -8.39 -4.02 -10.55
N GLY A 157 -9.21 -3.89 -11.60
CA GLY A 157 -9.18 -4.78 -12.77
C GLY A 157 -7.84 -4.66 -13.49
N SER A 158 -7.78 -3.83 -14.52
CA SER A 158 -6.52 -3.47 -15.19
C SER A 158 -6.06 -2.06 -14.84
N ILE A 159 -4.75 -1.86 -14.82
CA ILE A 159 -4.10 -0.55 -14.74
C ILE A 159 -2.95 -0.58 -15.75
N ASN A 160 -3.01 0.26 -16.78
CA ASN A 160 -1.93 0.35 -17.77
C ASN A 160 -0.79 1.23 -17.23
N GLU A 161 -1.14 2.37 -16.62
CA GLU A 161 -0.20 3.31 -16.03
C GLU A 161 -0.72 3.79 -14.66
N TYR A 162 0.18 3.98 -13.71
CA TYR A 162 -0.14 4.68 -12.46
C TYR A 162 0.90 5.75 -12.13
N ARG A 163 0.46 6.81 -11.46
CA ARG A 163 1.32 7.90 -10.99
C ARG A 163 0.96 8.28 -9.57
N ILE A 164 1.97 8.63 -8.78
CA ILE A 164 1.80 9.18 -7.45
C ILE A 164 2.36 10.59 -7.44
N LEU A 165 1.57 11.52 -6.91
CA LEU A 165 1.82 12.96 -6.93
C LEU A 165 1.76 13.54 -5.52
#